data_AF-A0A383AIG3-F1
#
_entry.id   AF-A0A383AIG3-F1
#
_cell.length_a   1.000
_cell.length_b   1.000
_cell.length_c   1.000
_cell.angle_alpha   90.00
_cell.angle_beta   90.00
_cell.angle_gamma   90.00
#
_symmetry.space_group_name_H-M   'P 1'
#
loop_
_entity.id
_entity.type
_entity.pdbx_description
1 polymer ?
#
loop_
_entity_poly.entity_id
_entity_poly.type
_entity_poly.pdbx_seq_one_letter_code
_entity_poly.pdbx_strand_id
1 'polypeptide(L)' 'MKWAFNKNYKTQLISEHKGDEAGIKSSTIKIEGEYIYGFLKSETGIHRLVRISPFDSGARRHTSFASV' A
#
# COMPACT_ATOMS: atom_id res chain seq x y z
N MET A 1 4.61 -1.03 -5.02
CA MET A 1 5.85 -1.51 -5.68
C MET A 1 6.00 -1.12 -7.15
N LYS A 2 4.95 -1.17 -8.00
CA LYS A 2 5.07 -0.85 -9.44
C LYS A 2 5.76 0.49 -9.75
N TRP A 3 5.50 1.53 -8.96
CA TRP A 3 6.15 2.84 -9.13
C TRP A 3 7.69 2.77 -8.99
N ALA A 4 8.19 2.05 -7.98
CA ALA A 4 9.61 1.92 -7.73
C ALA A 4 10.31 1.07 -8.80
N PHE A 5 9.66 -0.01 -9.27
CA PHE A 5 10.15 -0.82 -10.38
C PHE A 5 10.22 -0.05 -11.70
N ASN A 6 9.18 0.73 -12.04
CA ASN A 6 9.17 1.54 -13.25
C ASN A 6 10.28 2.60 -13.27
N LYS A 7 10.71 3.06 -12.09
CA LYS A 7 11.81 4.02 -11.95
C LYS A 7 13.17 3.36 -11.72
N ASN A 8 13.27 2.03 -11.84
CA ASN A 8 14.48 1.24 -11.58
C ASN A 8 15.09 1.48 -10.20
N TYR A 9 14.27 1.81 -9.20
CA TYR A 9 14.73 1.89 -7.80
C TYR A 9 14.79 0.51 -7.18
N LYS A 10 15.79 0.31 -6.32
CA LYS A 10 15.97 -0.96 -5.61
C LYS A 10 14.99 -1.01 -4.43
N THR A 11 14.10 -1.99 -4.44
CA THR A 11 13.13 -2.21 -3.35
C THR A 11 13.45 -3.48 -2.58
N GLN A 12 13.39 -3.42 -1.25
CA GLN A 12 13.53 -4.56 -0.36
C GLN A 12 12.31 -4.64 0.57
N LEU A 13 11.66 -5.80 0.63
CA LEU A 13 10.60 -6.07 1.59
C LEU A 13 11.27 -6.45 2.93
N ILE A 14 11.06 -5.64 3.98
CA ILE A 14 11.59 -5.92 5.32
C ILE A 14 10.65 -6.86 6.07
N SER A 15 9.37 -6.55 6.07
CA SER A 15 8.35 -7.37 6.71
C SER A 15 7.03 -7.31 5.98
N GLU A 16 6.31 -8.42 5.97
CA GLU A 16 4.95 -8.52 5.50
C GLU A 16 4.17 -9.38 6.48
N HIS A 17 3.14 -8.79 7.07
CA HIS A 17 2.20 -9.48 7.93
C HIS A 17 0.89 -9.61 7.17
N LYS A 18 0.55 -10.83 6.79
CA LYS A 18 -0.72 -11.13 6.12
C LYS A 18 -1.89 -10.93 7.09
N GLY A 19 -3.03 -10.48 6.55
CA GLY A 19 -4.28 -10.44 7.31
C GLY A 19 -4.87 -11.85 7.47
N ASP A 20 -5.67 -12.06 8.51
CA ASP A 20 -6.23 -13.37 8.85
C ASP A 20 -7.25 -13.87 7.81
N GLU A 21 -8.00 -12.97 7.18
CA GLU A 21 -9.08 -13.33 6.24
C GLU A 21 -8.72 -12.96 4.79
N ALA A 22 -8.26 -11.72 4.56
CA ALA A 22 -7.75 -11.28 3.27
C ALA A 22 -6.81 -10.07 3.42
N GLY A 23 -5.86 -9.95 2.49
CA GLY A 23 -4.98 -8.79 2.38
C GLY A 23 -3.79 -8.81 3.33
N ILE A 24 -3.27 -7.62 3.66
CA ILE A 24 -2.04 -7.41 4.43
C ILE A 24 -2.39 -6.54 5.62
N LYS A 25 -2.02 -6.98 6.82
CA LYS A 25 -2.21 -6.25 8.08
C LYS A 25 -1.17 -5.15 8.24
N SER A 26 0.08 -5.44 7.89
CA SER A 26 1.18 -4.48 7.91
C SER A 26 2.26 -4.91 6.93
N SER A 27 2.89 -3.95 6.25
CA SER A 27 4.05 -4.20 5.39
C SER A 27 5.07 -3.10 5.58
N THR A 28 6.32 -3.48 5.74
CA THR A 28 7.46 -2.55 5.81
C THR A 28 8.34 -2.78 4.59
N ILE A 29 8.52 -1.73 3.80
CA ILE A 29 9.30 -1.77 2.56
C ILE A 29 10.40 -0.71 2.64
N LYS A 30 11.63 -1.13 2.31
CA LYS A 30 12.76 -0.23 2.11
C LYS A 30 12.92 0.04 0.63
N ILE A 31 13.06 1.31 0.26
CA ILE A 31 13.33 1.73 -1.12
C ILE A 31 14.65 2.49 -1.11
N GLU A 32 15.62 2.04 -1.92
CA GLU A 32 16.97 2.59 -2.03
C GLU A 32 17.16 3.29 -3.39
N GLY A 33 17.76 4.48 -3.34
CA GLY A 33 18.08 5.31 -4.51
C GLY A 33 18.08 6.80 -4.17
N GLU A 34 18.43 7.62 -5.16
CA GLU A 34 18.65 9.06 -4.99
C GLU A 34 17.34 9.84 -4.87
N TYR A 35 17.28 10.81 -3.94
CA TYR A 35 16.13 11.70 -3.67
C TYR A 35 14.80 11.02 -3.35
N ILE A 36 14.78 9.72 -3.03
CA ILE A 36 13.56 8.93 -2.84
C ILE A 36 12.67 9.46 -1.72
N TYR A 37 13.25 9.88 -0.60
CA TYR A 37 12.48 10.42 0.51
C TYR A 37 11.65 11.65 0.09
N GLY A 38 12.19 12.52 -0.77
CA GLY A 38 11.47 13.68 -1.29
C GLY A 38 10.23 13.29 -2.11
N PHE A 39 10.34 12.25 -2.93
CA PHE A 39 9.21 11.74 -3.71
C PHE A 39 8.17 11.02 -2.84
N LEU A 40 8.60 10.24 -1.85
CA LEU A 40 7.68 9.48 -0.99
C LEU A 40 7.04 10.33 0.11
N LYS A 41 7.59 11.50 0.42
CA LYS A 41 7.01 12.41 1.41
C LYS A 41 5.58 12.82 1.06
N SER A 42 5.22 12.89 -0.23
CA SER A 42 3.85 13.18 -0.66
C SER A 42 2.89 12.00 -0.46
N GLU A 43 3.41 10.78 -0.30
CA GLU A 43 2.60 9.57 -0.06
C GLU A 43 2.24 9.41 1.42
N THR A 44 2.90 10.14 2.32
CA THR A 44 2.64 10.08 3.76
C THR A 44 1.22 10.53 4.09
N GLY A 45 0.46 9.69 4.78
CA GLY A 45 -0.89 10.02 5.23
C GLY A 45 -1.90 8.89 5.10
N ILE A 46 -3.19 9.23 5.13
CA ILE A 46 -4.29 8.27 5.05
C ILE A 46 -4.87 8.26 3.64
N HIS A 47 -4.80 7.11 2.99
CA HIS A 47 -5.33 6.86 1.66
C HIS A 47 -6.72 6.23 1.77
N ARG A 48 -7.71 6.80 1.07
CA ARG A 48 -9.12 6.36 1.11
C ARG A 48 -9.51 5.67 -0.18
N LEU A 49 -10.09 4.47 -0.06
CA LEU A 49 -10.65 3.71 -1.18
C LEU A 49 -12.15 3.50 -0.97
N VAL A 50 -12.95 3.89 -1.96
CA VAL A 50 -14.40 3.64 -1.98
C VAL A 50 -14.70 2.72 -3.15
N ARG A 51 -15.20 1.51 -2.86
CA ARG A 51 -15.54 0.50 -3.88
C ARG A 51 -16.64 -0.43 -3.41
N ILE A 52 -17.23 -1.19 -4.32
CA ILE A 52 -18.06 -2.34 -3.94
C ILE A 52 -17.10 -3.46 -3.52
N SER A 53 -17.26 -3.98 -2.30
CA SER A 53 -16.38 -5.02 -1.79
C SER A 53 -16.68 -6.36 -2.47
N PRO A 54 -15.68 -7.08 -3.01
CA PRO A 54 -15.90 -8.43 -3.53
C PRO A 54 -16.21 -9.46 -2.42
N PHE A 55 -16.01 -9.08 -1.15
CA PHE A 55 -16.27 -9.90 0.02
C PHE A 55 -17.65 -9.64 0.64
N ASP A 56 -18.40 -8.64 0.15
CA ASP A 56 -19.74 -8.34 0.64
C ASP A 56 -20.80 -8.91 -0.30
N SER A 57 -21.55 -9.90 0.18
CA SER A 57 -22.66 -10.53 -0.55
C SER A 57 -23.80 -9.56 -0.90
N GLY A 58 -23.90 -8.42 -0.19
CA GLY A 58 -24.94 -7.41 -0.41
C GLY A 58 -24.61 -6.34 -1.46
N ALA A 59 -23.44 -6.42 -2.12
CA ALA A 59 -22.96 -5.45 -3.11
C ALA A 59 -23.00 -3.97 -2.65
N ARG A 60 -22.86 -3.72 -1.34
CA ARG A 60 -22.86 -2.35 -0.83
C ARG A 60 -21.52 -1.67 -1.15
N ARG A 61 -21.53 -0.34 -1.20
CA ARG A 61 -20.29 0.44 -1.30
C ARG A 61 -19.63 0.50 0.07
N HIS A 62 -18.39 0.04 0.13
CA HIS A 62 -17.55 0.07 1.34
C HIS A 62 -16.48 1.14 1.19
N THR A 63 -16.14 1.78 2.31
CA THR A 63 -15.03 2.73 2.39
C THR A 63 -13.93 2.12 3.25
N SER A 64 -12.73 2.03 2.70
CA SER A 64 -11.54 1.50 3.37
C SER A 64 -10.48 2.60 3.48
N PHE A 65 -9.63 2.50 4.50
CA PHE A 65 -8.54 3.43 4.75
C PHE A 65 -7.23 2.64 4.94
N ALA A 66 -6.12 3.21 4.46
CA ALA A 66 -4.78 2.69 4.69
C ALA A 66 -3.86 3.84 5.08
N SER A 67 -3.07 3.66 6.13
CA SER A 67 -2.03 4.62 6.52
C SER A 67 -0.71 4.24 5.88
N VAL A 68 -0.01 5.23 5.32
CA VAL A 68 1.30 5.09 4.65
C VAL A 68 2.32 6.00 5.30
#